data_AF-A0A9D1YG43-F1
#
_entry.id   AF-A0A9D1YG43-F1
#
_cell.length_a   1.000
_cell.length_b   1.000
_cell.length_c   1.000
_cell.angle_alpha   90.00
_cell.angle_beta   90.00
_cell.angle_gamma   90.00
#
_symmetry.space_group_name_H-M   'P 1'
#
loop_
_entity.id
_entity.type
_entity.pdbx_description
1 polymer ?
#
loop_
_entity_poly.entity_id
_entity_poly.type
_entity_poly.pdbx_seq_one_letter_code
_entity_poly.pdbx_strand_id
1 'polypeptide(L)'
;LSELYGASLTGSVHKQGDIQVLSLTAVGIADRYALEGEKISAELTGLLCASLFEPVLDENGLLPEEDFLQEQRQTLELLESELNDKMQYARRRATELLLEGEPAALSRCGTMEGVQQLTREDVTAAWQEVLKKAVIEIMVLGDCSPEPVLETARQRLPQNRQPLSCRSEVYPASGTVREKTESMDVQQCKMILGFRSGLPAGEKTPALKLMSAVLGGTPHSKLFQNVREKLSLCYYCSAQYNIGKGILLIESGVEGKNLEKAREEILRQLEEIRQGHITQEELDSAKMSVANGMRTVEDYLGSTENWYLTQTFRPQILTPEEFARQIEGVTAEEVQEAAKACVLDAVYVMKGLEE
;
A
#
# COMPACT_ATOMS: atom_id res chain seq x y z
N LEU A 1 -5.15 20.17 20.77
CA LEU A 1 -4.02 19.20 20.70
C LEU A 1 -3.02 19.39 21.85
N SER A 2 -2.42 20.58 22.01
CA SER A 2 -1.51 20.86 23.16
C SER A 2 -2.21 20.64 24.52
N GLU A 3 -3.46 21.10 24.64
CA GLU A 3 -4.32 20.88 25.82
C GLU A 3 -4.72 19.41 26.04
N LEU A 4 -4.51 18.54 25.04
CA LEU A 4 -4.75 17.10 25.12
C LEU A 4 -3.43 16.33 25.20
N TYR A 5 -2.50 16.81 26.03
CA TYR A 5 -1.21 16.15 26.28
C TYR A 5 -0.37 15.92 25.02
N GLY A 6 -0.47 16.84 24.05
CA GLY A 6 0.22 16.70 22.76
C GLY A 6 -0.38 15.63 21.86
N ALA A 7 -1.69 15.39 21.95
CA ALA A 7 -2.42 14.53 21.02
C ALA A 7 -2.14 14.91 19.56
N SER A 8 -2.27 13.93 18.67
CA SER A 8 -2.20 14.14 17.22
C SER A 8 -3.52 13.78 16.56
N LEU A 9 -3.84 14.50 15.49
CA LEU A 9 -4.92 14.20 14.56
C LEU A 9 -4.32 14.20 13.16
N THR A 10 -4.44 13.10 12.44
CA THR A 10 -3.83 12.93 11.12
C THR A 10 -4.84 12.35 10.14
N GLY A 11 -4.97 12.98 8.97
CA GLY A 11 -5.69 12.44 7.83
C GLY A 11 -4.73 11.80 6.83
N SER A 12 -5.14 10.70 6.22
CA SER A 12 -4.33 10.04 5.18
C SER A 12 -5.19 9.37 4.12
N VAL A 13 -4.60 9.20 2.94
CA VAL A 13 -5.18 8.47 1.82
C VAL A 13 -4.26 7.36 1.39
N HIS A 14 -4.80 6.16 1.28
CA HIS A 14 -4.10 4.96 0.84
C HIS A 14 -4.92 4.22 -0.23
N LYS A 15 -4.26 3.29 -0.93
CA LYS A 15 -4.95 2.37 -1.86
C LYS A 15 -4.82 0.93 -1.40
N GLN A 16 -5.93 0.23 -1.47
CA GLN A 16 -6.01 -1.21 -1.30
C GLN A 16 -6.63 -1.82 -2.55
N GLY A 17 -5.75 -2.11 -3.51
CA GLY A 17 -6.16 -2.50 -4.86
C GLY A 17 -6.99 -1.41 -5.53
N ASP A 18 -8.22 -1.75 -5.89
CA ASP A 18 -9.17 -0.82 -6.55
C ASP A 18 -9.87 0.12 -5.57
N ILE A 19 -9.67 -0.06 -4.26
CA ILE A 19 -10.34 0.71 -3.21
C ILE A 19 -9.42 1.84 -2.74
N GLN A 20 -9.98 3.04 -2.59
CA GLN A 20 -9.35 4.15 -1.90
C GLN A 20 -9.78 4.15 -0.43
N VAL A 21 -8.81 4.19 0.47
CA VAL A 21 -9.04 4.23 1.91
C VAL A 21 -8.71 5.64 2.41
N LEU A 22 -9.72 6.31 2.94
CA LEU A 22 -9.59 7.60 3.62
C LEU A 22 -9.57 7.33 5.12
N SER A 23 -8.47 7.67 5.78
CA SER A 23 -8.30 7.44 7.22
C SER A 23 -8.20 8.77 7.95
N LEU A 24 -8.80 8.82 9.13
CA LEU A 24 -8.66 9.91 10.08
C LEU A 24 -8.33 9.28 11.44
N THR A 25 -7.18 9.60 11.98
CA THR A 25 -6.63 8.94 13.17
C THR A 25 -6.36 9.99 14.24
N ALA A 26 -6.88 9.75 15.45
CA ALA A 26 -6.58 10.54 16.64
C ALA A 26 -5.77 9.69 17.62
N VAL A 27 -4.63 10.19 18.07
CA VAL A 27 -3.73 9.50 19.00
C VAL A 27 -3.46 10.37 20.22
N GLY A 28 -3.49 9.76 21.39
CA GLY A 28 -3.12 10.41 22.64
C GLY A 28 -2.82 9.40 23.75
N ILE A 29 -2.58 9.92 24.95
CA ILE A 29 -2.33 9.09 26.13
C ILE A 29 -3.62 8.40 26.58
N ALA A 30 -3.48 7.24 27.25
CA ALA A 30 -4.62 6.61 27.92
C ALA A 30 -5.09 7.47 29.11
N ASP A 31 -6.41 7.44 29.40
CA ASP A 31 -7.05 8.18 30.50
C ASP A 31 -6.30 8.08 31.83
N ARG A 32 -5.78 6.89 32.15
CA ARG A 32 -5.06 6.62 33.41
C ARG A 32 -3.78 7.45 33.61
N TYR A 33 -3.29 8.07 32.55
CA TYR A 33 -2.10 8.94 32.57
C TYR A 33 -2.43 10.43 32.53
N ALA A 34 -3.71 10.80 32.47
CA ALA A 34 -4.16 12.18 32.55
C ALA A 34 -3.88 12.75 33.95
N LEU A 35 -3.39 13.98 34.04
CA LEU A 35 -2.93 14.59 35.30
C LEU A 35 -4.07 15.04 36.20
N GLU A 36 -5.20 15.45 35.62
CA GLU A 36 -6.38 15.96 36.35
C GLU A 36 -7.55 14.96 36.33
N GLY A 37 -7.32 13.74 35.84
CA GLY A 37 -8.33 12.68 35.73
C GLY A 37 -9.29 12.86 34.56
N GLU A 38 -8.91 13.65 33.56
CA GLU A 38 -9.68 13.89 32.35
C GLU A 38 -9.88 12.59 31.55
N LYS A 39 -10.99 12.55 30.81
CA LYS A 39 -11.31 11.45 29.89
C LYS A 39 -10.74 11.75 28.51
N ILE A 40 -9.43 11.57 28.35
CA ILE A 40 -8.71 11.80 27.10
C ILE A 40 -9.33 11.02 25.95
N SER A 41 -9.75 9.77 26.17
CA SER A 41 -10.43 8.99 25.13
C SER A 41 -11.73 9.65 24.65
N ALA A 42 -12.47 10.32 25.54
CA ALA A 42 -13.69 11.04 25.19
C ALA A 42 -13.38 12.33 24.39
N GLU A 43 -12.35 13.08 24.80
CA GLU A 43 -11.90 14.27 24.08
C GLU A 43 -11.36 13.92 22.67
N LEU A 44 -10.59 12.85 22.54
CA LEU A 44 -10.11 12.35 21.24
C LEU A 44 -11.28 11.87 20.37
N THR A 45 -12.28 11.21 20.96
CA THR A 45 -13.51 10.83 20.26
C THR A 45 -14.25 12.05 19.74
N GLY A 46 -14.42 13.07 20.59
CA GLY A 46 -15.06 14.33 20.25
C GLY A 46 -14.32 15.03 19.11
N LEU A 47 -13.00 15.14 19.20
CA LEU A 47 -12.16 15.71 18.15
C LEU A 47 -12.31 14.97 16.82
N LEU A 48 -12.15 13.64 16.84
CA LEU A 48 -12.25 12.79 15.65
C LEU A 48 -13.61 12.93 14.96
N CYS A 49 -14.69 12.86 15.75
CA CYS A 49 -16.05 12.95 15.25
C CYS A 49 -16.39 14.36 14.75
N ALA A 50 -15.97 15.42 15.45
CA ALA A 50 -16.16 16.79 15.01
C ALA A 50 -15.45 17.03 13.67
N SER A 51 -14.19 16.58 13.52
CA SER A 51 -13.45 16.71 12.26
C SER A 51 -14.11 15.98 11.08
N LEU A 52 -14.81 14.87 11.31
CA LEU A 52 -15.48 14.11 10.25
C LEU A 52 -16.90 14.62 9.93
N PHE A 53 -17.67 14.98 10.96
CA PHE A 53 -19.11 15.25 10.85
C PHE A 53 -19.48 16.74 10.91
N GLU A 54 -18.58 17.58 11.39
CA GLU A 54 -18.78 19.02 11.59
C GLU A 54 -17.62 19.82 10.97
N PRO A 55 -17.34 19.66 9.66
CA PRO A 55 -16.33 20.51 9.03
C PRO A 55 -16.78 21.97 9.11
N VAL A 56 -15.80 22.86 9.15
CA VAL A 56 -16.07 24.29 9.00
C VAL A 56 -16.63 24.50 7.60
N LEU A 57 -17.78 25.18 7.51
CA LEU A 57 -18.42 25.54 6.26
C LEU A 57 -18.72 27.05 6.27
N ASP A 58 -18.65 27.68 5.10
CA ASP A 58 -19.02 29.07 4.91
C ASP A 58 -20.56 29.27 4.89
N GLU A 59 -20.99 30.50 4.66
CA GLU A 59 -22.41 30.87 4.59
C GLU A 59 -23.20 30.16 3.46
N ASN A 60 -22.51 29.61 2.47
CA ASN A 60 -23.09 28.84 1.37
C ASN A 60 -23.06 27.32 1.63
N GLY A 61 -22.55 26.89 2.79
CA GLY A 61 -22.40 25.48 3.13
C GLY A 61 -21.24 24.79 2.41
N LEU A 62 -20.24 25.56 1.95
CA LEU A 62 -19.05 25.05 1.27
C LEU A 62 -17.84 25.11 2.19
N LEU A 63 -16.85 24.25 1.95
CA LEU A 63 -15.55 24.37 2.61
C LEU A 63 -14.95 25.77 2.36
N PRO A 64 -14.33 26.42 3.36
CA PRO A 64 -13.74 27.74 3.20
C PRO A 64 -12.75 27.78 2.03
N GLU A 65 -12.83 28.85 1.23
CA GLU A 65 -12.01 28.99 0.02
C GLU A 65 -10.51 29.05 0.35
N GLU A 66 -10.14 29.74 1.44
CA GLU A 66 -8.74 29.82 1.90
C GLU A 66 -8.19 28.44 2.26
N ASP A 67 -8.93 27.63 3.02
CA ASP A 67 -8.54 26.28 3.42
C ASP A 67 -8.43 25.36 2.18
N PHE A 68 -9.40 25.44 1.27
CA PHE A 68 -9.38 24.67 0.03
C PHE A 68 -8.13 24.99 -0.82
N LEU A 69 -7.85 26.28 -1.06
CA LEU A 69 -6.69 26.70 -1.87
C LEU A 69 -5.37 26.30 -1.19
N GLN A 70 -5.31 26.36 0.14
CA GLN A 70 -4.15 25.90 0.89
C GLN A 70 -3.92 24.38 0.71
N GLU A 71 -4.95 23.55 0.88
CA GLU A 71 -4.84 22.09 0.73
C GLU A 71 -4.60 21.67 -0.72
N GLN A 72 -5.17 22.39 -1.70
CA GLN A 72 -4.88 22.19 -3.12
C GLN A 72 -3.39 22.44 -3.40
N ARG A 73 -2.83 23.55 -2.90
CA ARG A 73 -1.40 23.86 -3.04
C ARG A 73 -0.52 22.79 -2.40
N GLN A 74 -0.80 22.38 -1.16
CA GLN A 74 -0.04 21.34 -0.46
C GLN A 74 -0.09 20.00 -1.21
N THR A 75 -1.25 19.64 -1.78
CA THR A 75 -1.38 18.41 -2.57
C THR A 75 -0.56 18.47 -3.86
N LEU A 76 -0.50 19.63 -4.52
CA LEU A 76 0.35 19.83 -5.70
C LEU A 76 1.84 19.74 -5.34
N GLU A 77 2.26 20.38 -4.26
CA GLU A 77 3.64 20.29 -3.75
C GLU A 77 4.02 18.84 -3.40
N LEU A 78 3.10 18.07 -2.80
CA LEU A 78 3.28 16.65 -2.54
C LEU A 78 3.48 15.85 -3.83
N LEU A 79 2.61 16.06 -4.84
CA LEU A 79 2.71 15.39 -6.14
C LEU A 79 4.02 15.74 -6.88
N GLU A 80 4.46 16.99 -6.79
CA GLU A 80 5.75 17.42 -7.33
C GLU A 80 6.91 16.78 -6.57
N SER A 81 6.82 16.65 -5.24
CA SER A 81 7.87 16.04 -4.43
C SER A 81 8.09 14.55 -4.77
N GLU A 82 7.06 13.82 -5.23
CA GLU A 82 7.21 12.44 -5.69
C GLU A 82 8.16 12.33 -6.89
N LEU A 83 8.28 13.38 -7.72
CA LEU A 83 9.25 13.41 -8.82
C LEU A 83 10.70 13.42 -8.33
N ASN A 84 10.95 13.87 -7.10
CA ASN A 84 12.29 13.89 -6.51
C ASN A 84 12.72 12.48 -6.07
N ASP A 85 11.79 11.64 -5.62
CA ASP A 85 12.03 10.21 -5.42
C ASP A 85 11.81 9.43 -6.73
N LYS A 86 12.88 9.33 -7.51
CA LYS A 86 12.87 8.67 -8.82
C LYS A 86 12.44 7.20 -8.77
N MET A 87 12.66 6.51 -7.65
CA MET A 87 12.23 5.11 -7.51
C MET A 87 10.73 5.04 -7.22
N GLN A 88 10.21 5.88 -6.33
CA GLN A 88 8.76 5.95 -6.10
C GLN A 88 8.01 6.35 -7.37
N TYR A 89 8.52 7.36 -8.09
CA TYR A 89 7.97 7.74 -9.39
C TYR A 89 7.97 6.56 -10.37
N ALA A 90 9.12 5.87 -10.54
CA ALA A 90 9.21 4.72 -11.44
C ALA A 90 8.22 3.62 -11.05
N ARG A 91 8.07 3.31 -9.74
CA ARG A 91 7.12 2.33 -9.22
C ARG A 91 5.68 2.69 -9.56
N ARG A 92 5.32 3.97 -9.37
CA ARG A 92 4.00 4.48 -9.74
C ARG A 92 3.75 4.30 -11.25
N ARG A 93 4.69 4.72 -12.10
CA ARG A 93 4.58 4.59 -13.57
C ARG A 93 4.49 3.14 -14.03
N ALA A 94 5.25 2.24 -13.41
CA ALA A 94 5.18 0.80 -13.69
C ALA A 94 3.83 0.21 -13.26
N THR A 95 3.29 0.65 -12.12
CA THR A 95 1.96 0.21 -11.64
C THR A 95 0.85 0.72 -12.55
N GLU A 96 0.91 1.99 -12.97
CA GLU A 96 -0.01 2.58 -13.95
C GLU A 96 0.02 1.82 -15.28
N LEU A 97 1.21 1.48 -15.79
CA LEU A 97 1.37 0.69 -17.01
C LEU A 97 0.84 -0.74 -16.84
N LEU A 98 1.16 -1.40 -15.72
CA LEU A 98 0.75 -2.76 -15.43
C LEU A 98 -0.77 -2.87 -15.27
N LEU A 99 -1.40 -1.90 -14.63
CA LEU A 99 -2.82 -1.91 -14.25
C LEU A 99 -3.69 -1.03 -15.15
N GLU A 100 -3.18 -0.57 -16.29
CA GLU A 100 -3.90 0.31 -17.21
C GLU A 100 -5.32 -0.22 -17.51
N GLY A 101 -6.32 0.66 -17.38
CA GLY A 101 -7.73 0.32 -17.53
C GLY A 101 -8.41 -0.15 -16.23
N GLU A 102 -7.67 -0.34 -15.14
CA GLU A 102 -8.21 -0.73 -13.84
C GLU A 102 -8.19 0.46 -12.84
N PRO A 103 -9.15 0.54 -11.89
CA PRO A 103 -9.14 1.59 -10.86
C PRO A 103 -7.83 1.64 -10.06
N ALA A 104 -7.19 0.49 -9.85
CA ALA A 104 -5.89 0.39 -9.20
C ALA A 104 -4.75 1.17 -9.89
N ALA A 105 -4.85 1.49 -11.19
CA ALA A 105 -3.83 2.29 -11.89
C ALA A 105 -3.75 3.74 -11.40
N LEU A 106 -4.86 4.33 -10.94
CA LEU A 106 -4.88 5.73 -10.51
C LEU A 106 -4.04 5.92 -9.24
N SER A 107 -3.24 7.00 -9.16
CA SER A 107 -2.55 7.35 -7.92
C SER A 107 -3.55 7.66 -6.80
N ARG A 108 -3.14 7.45 -5.55
CA ARG A 108 -3.93 7.77 -4.34
C ARG A 108 -4.34 9.25 -4.26
N CYS A 109 -3.55 10.14 -4.86
CA CYS A 109 -3.78 11.59 -4.90
C CYS A 109 -4.24 12.07 -6.29
N GLY A 110 -4.57 11.17 -7.22
CA GLY A 110 -4.92 11.54 -8.59
C GLY A 110 -3.73 12.09 -9.38
N THR A 111 -4.00 13.02 -10.30
CA THR A 111 -3.00 13.65 -11.17
C THR A 111 -2.88 15.15 -10.85
N MET A 112 -1.75 15.77 -11.19
CA MET A 112 -1.57 17.22 -11.02
C MET A 112 -2.68 18.02 -11.72
N GLU A 113 -2.99 17.67 -12.97
CA GLU A 113 -4.06 18.30 -13.75
C GLU A 113 -5.43 18.13 -13.08
N GLY A 114 -5.71 16.93 -12.54
CA GLY A 114 -6.95 16.67 -11.81
C GLY A 114 -7.07 17.54 -10.57
N VAL A 115 -6.01 17.66 -9.77
CA VAL A 115 -6.00 18.50 -8.56
C VAL A 115 -6.16 19.99 -8.89
N GLN A 116 -5.53 20.48 -9.97
CA GLN A 116 -5.67 21.87 -10.41
C GLN A 116 -7.09 22.24 -10.86
N GLN A 117 -7.85 21.27 -11.38
CA GLN A 117 -9.22 21.48 -11.86
C GLN A 117 -10.29 21.33 -10.78
N LEU A 118 -9.94 20.79 -9.61
CA LEU A 118 -10.87 20.65 -8.49
C LEU A 118 -11.38 22.03 -8.06
N THR A 119 -12.64 22.03 -7.64
CA THR A 119 -13.29 23.16 -6.98
C THR A 119 -13.67 22.78 -5.54
N ARG A 120 -13.90 23.77 -4.68
CA ARG A 120 -14.36 23.51 -3.31
C ARG A 120 -15.75 22.86 -3.28
N GLU A 121 -16.57 23.12 -4.30
CA GLU A 121 -17.85 22.47 -4.53
C GLU A 121 -17.69 20.97 -4.77
N ASP A 122 -16.71 20.57 -5.59
CA ASP A 122 -16.40 19.16 -5.84
C ASP A 122 -15.97 18.45 -4.54
N VAL A 123 -15.08 19.07 -3.75
CA VAL A 123 -14.59 18.50 -2.50
C VAL A 123 -15.71 18.40 -1.45
N THR A 124 -16.54 19.44 -1.34
CA THR A 124 -17.69 19.44 -0.42
C THR A 124 -18.69 18.35 -0.80
N ALA A 125 -19.00 18.20 -2.09
CA ALA A 125 -19.88 17.15 -2.59
C ALA A 125 -19.28 15.75 -2.36
N ALA A 126 -17.97 15.57 -2.59
CA ALA A 126 -17.28 14.32 -2.35
C ALA A 126 -17.31 13.91 -0.87
N TRP A 127 -17.10 14.85 0.06
CA TRP A 127 -17.23 14.60 1.50
C TRP A 127 -18.64 14.08 1.87
N GLN A 128 -19.69 14.73 1.37
CA GLN A 128 -21.07 14.29 1.58
C GLN A 128 -21.34 12.91 0.97
N GLU A 129 -20.80 12.64 -0.22
CA GLU A 129 -20.92 11.34 -0.87
C GLU A 129 -20.23 10.24 -0.08
N VAL A 130 -19.02 10.48 0.44
CA VAL A 130 -18.29 9.56 1.33
C VAL A 130 -19.14 9.22 2.55
N LEU A 131 -19.69 10.22 3.24
CA LEU A 131 -20.55 9.97 4.41
C LEU A 131 -21.78 9.12 4.05
N LYS A 132 -22.34 9.26 2.84
CA LYS A 132 -23.52 8.54 2.39
C LYS A 132 -23.23 7.11 1.89
N LYS A 133 -22.09 6.91 1.22
CA LYS A 133 -21.82 5.73 0.39
C LYS A 133 -20.58 4.92 0.78
N ALA A 134 -19.65 5.45 1.57
CA ALA A 134 -18.47 4.68 1.94
C ALA A 134 -18.83 3.51 2.87
N VAL A 135 -18.02 2.45 2.88
CA VAL A 135 -17.99 1.55 4.03
C VAL A 135 -17.18 2.26 5.12
N ILE A 136 -17.71 2.33 6.33
CA ILE A 136 -17.03 2.96 7.46
C ILE A 136 -16.61 1.88 8.43
N GLU A 137 -15.34 1.89 8.76
CA GLU A 137 -14.75 1.04 9.78
C GLU A 137 -14.11 1.91 10.84
N ILE A 138 -14.26 1.52 12.10
CA ILE A 138 -13.75 2.23 13.26
C ILE A 138 -12.81 1.28 13.98
N MET A 139 -11.53 1.65 14.05
CA MET A 139 -10.50 0.88 14.72
C MET A 139 -10.11 1.61 16.01
N VAL A 140 -10.17 0.90 17.13
CA VAL A 140 -9.83 1.44 18.45
C VAL A 140 -8.78 0.52 19.06
N LEU A 141 -7.60 1.07 19.30
CA LEU A 141 -6.41 0.33 19.71
C LEU A 141 -5.82 0.94 20.99
N GLY A 142 -5.62 0.10 22.00
CA GLY A 142 -5.05 0.52 23.29
C GLY A 142 -6.01 0.32 24.47
N ASP A 143 -5.76 1.06 25.56
CA ASP A 143 -6.63 1.09 26.75
C ASP A 143 -7.78 2.08 26.55
N CYS A 144 -8.70 1.72 25.67
CA CYS A 144 -9.84 2.53 25.29
C CYS A 144 -11.01 1.63 24.85
N SER A 145 -12.19 2.22 24.75
CA SER A 145 -13.43 1.53 24.42
C SER A 145 -14.00 2.08 23.10
N PRO A 146 -14.49 1.23 22.19
CA PRO A 146 -15.05 1.67 20.91
C PRO A 146 -16.44 2.30 21.02
N GLU A 147 -17.16 2.06 22.13
CA GLU A 147 -18.55 2.47 22.31
C GLU A 147 -18.82 3.97 22.10
N PRO A 148 -18.03 4.91 22.64
CA PRO A 148 -18.29 6.34 22.47
C PRO A 148 -18.21 6.81 21.01
N VAL A 149 -17.18 6.35 20.27
CA VAL A 149 -17.00 6.70 18.85
C VAL A 149 -18.14 6.09 18.03
N LEU A 150 -18.50 4.84 18.32
CA LEU A 150 -19.56 4.13 17.63
C LEU A 150 -20.94 4.79 17.84
N GLU A 151 -21.24 5.21 19.06
CA GLU A 151 -22.48 5.91 19.39
C GLU A 151 -22.56 7.26 18.64
N THR A 152 -21.49 8.05 18.71
CA THR A 152 -21.43 9.35 18.01
C THR A 152 -21.57 9.16 16.50
N ALA A 153 -20.85 8.21 15.92
CA ALA A 153 -20.94 7.89 14.50
C ALA A 153 -22.36 7.47 14.11
N ARG A 154 -23.04 6.62 14.90
CA ARG A 154 -24.44 6.20 14.63
C ARG A 154 -25.42 7.36 14.65
N GLN A 155 -25.21 8.34 15.53
CA GLN A 155 -26.07 9.53 15.65
C GLN A 155 -25.83 10.52 14.50
N ARG A 156 -24.58 10.71 14.08
CA ARG A 156 -24.19 11.74 13.10
C ARG A 156 -24.22 11.25 11.66
N LEU A 157 -24.06 9.96 11.43
CA LEU A 157 -24.13 9.40 10.08
C LEU A 157 -25.54 9.55 9.48
N PRO A 158 -25.65 9.80 8.16
CA PRO A 158 -26.95 9.85 7.51
C PRO A 158 -27.72 8.54 7.72
N GLN A 159 -28.99 8.62 8.07
CA GLN A 159 -29.80 7.42 8.35
C GLN A 159 -30.12 6.61 7.08
N ASN A 160 -30.10 7.25 5.91
CA ASN A 160 -30.39 6.66 4.61
C ASN A 160 -29.13 6.30 3.81
N ARG A 161 -28.06 5.89 4.49
CA ARG A 161 -26.81 5.46 3.86
C ARG A 161 -27.04 4.29 2.90
N GLN A 162 -26.24 4.28 1.84
CA GLN A 162 -26.20 3.21 0.84
C GLN A 162 -24.74 2.82 0.62
N PRO A 163 -24.13 2.09 1.57
CA PRO A 163 -22.73 1.71 1.46
C PRO A 163 -22.47 0.91 0.18
N LEU A 164 -21.42 1.30 -0.54
CA LEU A 164 -20.93 0.57 -1.71
C LEU A 164 -20.23 -0.73 -1.26
N SER A 165 -20.17 -1.71 -2.15
CA SER A 165 -19.34 -2.89 -1.94
C SER A 165 -17.89 -2.54 -2.26
N CYS A 166 -17.01 -2.61 -1.26
CA CYS A 166 -15.57 -2.52 -1.45
C CYS A 166 -15.05 -3.87 -1.98
N ARG A 167 -14.63 -3.91 -3.25
CA ARG A 167 -14.00 -5.09 -3.86
C ARG A 167 -12.84 -4.65 -4.74
N SER A 168 -11.83 -5.49 -4.82
CA SER A 168 -10.78 -5.35 -5.82
C SER A 168 -10.80 -6.57 -6.73
N GLU A 169 -10.84 -6.30 -8.03
CA GLU A 169 -10.82 -7.33 -9.05
C GLU A 169 -9.38 -7.70 -9.36
N VAL A 170 -9.10 -8.99 -9.57
CA VAL A 170 -7.77 -9.47 -9.95
C VAL A 170 -7.85 -10.09 -11.33
N TYR A 171 -7.01 -9.60 -12.24
CA TYR A 171 -6.97 -10.07 -13.62
C TYR A 171 -5.66 -10.82 -13.90
N PRO A 172 -5.71 -11.90 -14.71
CA PRO A 172 -4.51 -12.57 -15.20
C PRO A 172 -3.72 -11.65 -16.15
N ALA A 173 -2.49 -12.05 -16.51
CA ALA A 173 -1.73 -11.35 -17.53
C ALA A 173 -2.48 -11.29 -18.86
N SER A 174 -2.31 -10.17 -19.58
CA SER A 174 -2.96 -9.91 -20.87
C SER A 174 -2.40 -10.79 -22.00
N GLY A 175 -1.24 -11.40 -21.78
CA GLY A 175 -0.49 -12.18 -22.77
C GLY A 175 0.44 -11.34 -23.65
N THR A 176 0.38 -10.01 -23.57
CA THR A 176 1.31 -9.11 -24.25
C THR A 176 2.04 -8.27 -23.21
N VAL A 177 3.38 -8.36 -23.18
CA VAL A 177 4.19 -7.54 -22.28
C VAL A 177 4.17 -6.10 -22.76
N ARG A 178 3.63 -5.20 -21.93
CA ARG A 178 3.66 -3.76 -22.18
C ARG A 178 5.02 -3.19 -21.80
N GLU A 179 5.67 -2.47 -22.69
CA GLU A 179 6.97 -1.86 -22.42
C GLU A 179 6.89 -0.34 -22.50
N LYS A 180 7.49 0.35 -21.52
CA LYS A 180 7.61 1.80 -21.52
C LYS A 180 9.00 2.23 -21.07
N THR A 181 9.61 3.13 -21.83
CA THR A 181 10.87 3.78 -21.47
C THR A 181 10.67 5.28 -21.38
N GLU A 182 11.13 5.89 -20.30
CA GLU A 182 11.20 7.34 -20.11
C GLU A 182 12.65 7.74 -19.83
N SER A 183 13.09 8.91 -20.29
CA SER A 183 14.43 9.43 -20.00
C SER A 183 14.34 10.53 -18.95
N MET A 184 15.17 10.45 -17.90
CA MET A 184 15.25 11.45 -16.84
C MET A 184 16.70 11.61 -16.38
N ASP A 185 17.00 12.74 -15.75
CA ASP A 185 18.29 12.97 -15.10
C ASP A 185 18.42 12.06 -13.86
N VAL A 186 18.99 10.87 -14.08
CA VAL A 186 19.29 9.87 -13.06
C VAL A 186 20.63 9.20 -13.34
N GLN A 187 21.45 9.03 -12.30
CA GLN A 187 22.75 8.36 -12.42
C GLN A 187 22.61 6.85 -12.71
N GLN A 188 21.55 6.23 -12.18
CA GLN A 188 21.25 4.82 -12.39
C GLN A 188 19.87 4.71 -13.02
N CYS A 189 19.76 3.87 -14.05
CA CYS A 189 18.47 3.54 -14.64
C CYS A 189 17.61 2.83 -13.59
N LYS A 190 16.31 3.13 -13.58
CA LYS A 190 15.32 2.44 -12.74
C LYS A 190 14.55 1.48 -13.62
N MET A 191 14.66 0.18 -13.36
CA MET A 191 13.93 -0.83 -14.12
C MET A 191 12.95 -1.55 -13.22
N ILE A 192 11.71 -1.72 -13.68
CA ILE A 192 10.65 -2.41 -12.96
C ILE A 192 9.98 -3.41 -13.87
N LEU A 193 9.99 -4.68 -13.45
CA LEU A 193 9.26 -5.76 -14.10
C LEU A 193 7.99 -6.02 -13.29
N GLY A 194 6.84 -5.86 -13.93
CA GLY A 194 5.51 -6.09 -13.37
C GLY A 194 4.93 -7.41 -13.84
N PHE A 195 4.55 -8.26 -12.90
CA PHE A 195 3.94 -9.56 -13.16
C PHE A 195 2.55 -9.63 -12.55
N ARG A 196 1.65 -10.36 -13.20
CA ARG A 196 0.32 -10.71 -12.69
C ARG A 196 0.29 -12.18 -12.34
N SER A 197 -0.19 -12.50 -11.15
CA SER A 197 -0.46 -13.89 -10.75
C SER A 197 -1.84 -14.37 -11.23
N GLY A 198 -2.79 -13.45 -11.44
CA GLY A 198 -4.20 -13.80 -11.70
C GLY A 198 -4.89 -14.49 -10.52
N LEU A 199 -4.26 -14.48 -9.34
CA LEU A 199 -4.78 -15.15 -8.15
C LEU A 199 -5.26 -14.09 -7.14
N PRO A 200 -6.54 -14.13 -6.73
CA PRO A 200 -7.04 -13.25 -5.69
C PRO A 200 -6.48 -13.61 -4.31
N ALA A 201 -6.61 -12.69 -3.36
CA ALA A 201 -6.32 -12.95 -1.96
C ALA A 201 -7.14 -14.17 -1.46
N GLY A 202 -6.50 -15.05 -0.69
CA GLY A 202 -7.08 -16.32 -0.26
C GLY A 202 -6.03 -17.38 0.06
N GLU A 203 -6.37 -18.65 -0.14
CA GLU A 203 -5.57 -19.81 0.25
C GLU A 203 -4.12 -19.79 -0.28
N LYS A 204 -3.89 -19.32 -1.50
CA LYS A 204 -2.55 -19.26 -2.12
C LYS A 204 -1.70 -18.06 -1.65
N THR A 205 -2.26 -17.15 -0.87
CA THR A 205 -1.60 -15.90 -0.46
C THR A 205 -0.31 -16.12 0.34
N PRO A 206 -0.24 -17.04 1.32
CA PRO A 206 1.00 -17.32 2.04
C PRO A 206 2.12 -17.78 1.09
N ALA A 207 1.81 -18.67 0.14
CA ALA A 207 2.77 -19.17 -0.83
C ALA A 207 3.30 -18.07 -1.76
N LEU A 208 2.42 -17.18 -2.26
CA LEU A 208 2.82 -16.03 -3.08
C LEU A 208 3.69 -15.04 -2.30
N LYS A 209 3.36 -14.78 -1.04
CA LYS A 209 4.13 -13.91 -0.16
C LYS A 209 5.52 -14.50 0.12
N LEU A 210 5.60 -15.79 0.41
CA LEU A 210 6.86 -16.49 0.65
C LEU A 210 7.71 -16.60 -0.62
N MET A 211 7.09 -16.86 -1.78
CA MET A 211 7.77 -16.86 -3.08
C MET A 211 8.44 -15.52 -3.37
N SER A 212 7.74 -14.40 -3.12
CA SER A 212 8.34 -13.06 -3.24
C SER A 212 9.54 -12.88 -2.29
N ALA A 213 9.50 -13.46 -1.09
CA ALA A 213 10.59 -13.40 -0.13
C ALA A 213 11.82 -14.20 -0.56
N VAL A 214 11.62 -15.42 -1.08
CA VAL A 214 12.68 -16.27 -1.68
C VAL A 214 13.30 -15.60 -2.91
N LEU A 215 12.48 -14.97 -3.74
CA LEU A 215 12.93 -14.29 -4.96
C LEU A 215 13.72 -13.02 -4.62
N GLY A 216 13.12 -12.06 -3.92
CA GLY A 216 13.65 -10.70 -3.81
C GLY A 216 13.30 -9.94 -2.53
N GLY A 217 12.59 -10.55 -1.59
CA GLY A 217 12.04 -9.83 -0.43
C GLY A 217 12.93 -9.84 0.81
N THR A 218 14.10 -10.49 0.77
CA THR A 218 15.02 -10.62 1.91
C THR A 218 16.48 -10.46 1.49
N PRO A 219 17.42 -10.14 2.40
CA PRO A 219 18.86 -10.07 2.08
C PRO A 219 19.48 -11.41 1.64
N HIS A 220 18.82 -12.53 1.90
CA HIS A 220 19.26 -13.87 1.50
C HIS A 220 18.56 -14.37 0.21
N SER A 221 17.76 -13.52 -0.43
CA SER A 221 16.97 -13.90 -1.59
C SER A 221 17.83 -14.10 -2.84
N LYS A 222 17.28 -14.82 -3.83
CA LYS A 222 17.96 -15.12 -5.10
C LYS A 222 18.40 -13.87 -5.87
N LEU A 223 17.55 -12.85 -5.96
CA LEU A 223 17.88 -11.59 -6.63
C LEU A 223 19.01 -10.84 -5.91
N PHE A 224 18.97 -10.81 -4.57
CA PHE A 224 20.04 -10.17 -3.80
C PHE A 224 21.38 -10.90 -4.01
N GLN A 225 21.40 -12.23 -3.85
CA GLN A 225 22.61 -13.02 -3.92
C GLN A 225 23.19 -13.11 -5.34
N ASN A 226 22.35 -13.30 -6.36
CA ASN A 226 22.82 -13.59 -7.71
C ASN A 226 22.94 -12.33 -8.58
N VAL A 227 21.93 -11.44 -8.57
CA VAL A 227 21.92 -10.24 -9.44
C VAL A 227 22.79 -9.13 -8.86
N ARG A 228 22.64 -8.86 -7.56
CA ARG A 228 23.37 -7.78 -6.87
C ARG A 228 24.75 -8.23 -6.42
N GLU A 229 24.87 -9.26 -5.59
CA GLU A 229 26.16 -9.61 -4.99
C GLU A 229 27.11 -10.31 -5.98
N LYS A 230 26.73 -11.46 -6.55
CA LYS A 230 27.62 -12.25 -7.42
C LYS A 230 27.93 -11.58 -8.76
N LEU A 231 26.91 -11.00 -9.42
CA LEU A 231 27.06 -10.44 -10.77
C LEU A 231 27.22 -8.92 -10.80
N SER A 232 26.97 -8.23 -9.68
CA SER A 232 27.09 -6.76 -9.57
C SER A 232 26.33 -6.01 -10.67
N LEU A 233 25.22 -6.57 -11.15
CA LEU A 233 24.43 -5.96 -12.23
C LEU A 233 23.56 -4.82 -11.73
N CYS A 234 23.10 -4.90 -10.48
CA CYS A 234 22.20 -3.95 -9.88
C CYS A 234 22.73 -3.43 -8.53
N TYR A 235 22.51 -2.16 -8.24
CA TYR A 235 22.78 -1.57 -6.92
C TYR A 235 21.80 -2.07 -5.85
N TYR A 236 20.53 -2.22 -6.24
CA TYR A 236 19.52 -2.99 -5.52
C TYR A 236 18.68 -3.76 -6.53
N CYS A 237 18.13 -4.90 -6.08
CA CYS A 237 17.16 -5.68 -6.82
C CYS A 237 16.26 -6.39 -5.81
N SER A 238 15.00 -6.01 -5.75
CA SER A 238 14.05 -6.50 -4.74
C SER A 238 12.69 -6.82 -5.36
N ALA A 239 11.99 -7.77 -4.77
CA ALA A 239 10.68 -8.21 -5.23
C ALA A 239 9.62 -8.02 -4.15
N GLN A 240 8.48 -7.43 -4.51
CA GLN A 240 7.36 -7.21 -3.60
C GLN A 240 6.04 -7.68 -4.23
N TYR A 241 5.35 -8.57 -3.52
CA TYR A 241 4.02 -9.02 -3.88
C TYR A 241 2.93 -8.16 -3.23
N ASN A 242 2.04 -7.61 -4.04
CA ASN A 242 0.83 -6.92 -3.63
C ASN A 242 -0.36 -7.88 -3.70
N ILE A 243 -0.89 -8.21 -2.53
CA ILE A 243 -1.98 -9.18 -2.38
C ILE A 243 -3.31 -8.62 -2.92
N GLY A 244 -3.55 -7.30 -2.77
CA GLY A 244 -4.80 -6.67 -3.17
C GLY A 244 -5.08 -6.75 -4.68
N LYS A 245 -4.02 -6.75 -5.51
CA LYS A 245 -4.13 -6.88 -6.98
C LYS A 245 -3.53 -8.15 -7.55
N GLY A 246 -2.98 -9.01 -6.70
CA GLY A 246 -2.29 -10.22 -7.13
C GLY A 246 -1.11 -9.94 -8.07
N ILE A 247 -0.36 -8.86 -7.84
CA ILE A 247 0.78 -8.46 -8.68
C ILE A 247 2.10 -8.60 -7.94
N LEU A 248 3.15 -8.92 -8.68
CA LEU A 248 4.54 -8.91 -8.21
C LEU A 248 5.27 -7.80 -8.96
N LEU A 249 5.93 -6.92 -8.23
CA LEU A 249 6.84 -5.92 -8.80
C LEU A 249 8.27 -6.30 -8.42
N ILE A 250 9.16 -6.36 -9.42
CA ILE A 250 10.60 -6.48 -9.21
C ILE A 250 11.23 -5.17 -9.62
N GLU A 251 11.93 -4.53 -8.70
CA GLU A 251 12.50 -3.20 -8.87
C GLU A 251 14.02 -3.27 -8.77
N SER A 252 14.70 -2.57 -9.68
CA SER A 252 16.15 -2.53 -9.69
C SER A 252 16.73 -1.17 -10.11
N GLY A 253 17.91 -0.88 -9.58
CA GLY A 253 18.79 0.21 -10.01
C GLY A 253 19.96 -0.34 -10.80
N VAL A 254 20.05 0.00 -12.09
CA VAL A 254 20.96 -0.64 -13.06
C VAL A 254 21.75 0.40 -13.85
N GLU A 255 23.00 0.12 -14.18
CA GLU A 255 23.74 0.92 -15.18
C GLU A 255 23.12 0.72 -16.57
N GLY A 256 23.00 1.79 -17.38
CA GLY A 256 22.32 1.74 -18.68
C GLY A 256 22.80 0.62 -19.60
N LYS A 257 24.12 0.43 -19.68
CA LYS A 257 24.77 -0.63 -20.49
C LYS A 257 24.43 -2.07 -20.05
N ASN A 258 23.94 -2.25 -18.82
CA ASN A 258 23.66 -3.56 -18.21
C ASN A 258 22.16 -3.87 -18.15
N LEU A 259 21.27 -3.00 -18.66
CA LEU A 259 19.82 -3.17 -18.58
C LEU A 259 19.34 -4.54 -19.07
N GLU A 260 19.70 -4.94 -20.28
CA GLU A 260 19.27 -6.23 -20.84
C GLU A 260 19.84 -7.41 -20.06
N LYS A 261 21.12 -7.37 -19.69
CA LYS A 261 21.74 -8.43 -18.88
C LYS A 261 21.07 -8.58 -17.51
N ALA A 262 20.72 -7.46 -16.87
CA ALA A 262 20.01 -7.47 -15.61
C ALA A 262 18.59 -8.02 -15.77
N ARG A 263 17.88 -7.64 -16.84
CA ARG A 263 16.53 -8.14 -17.16
C ARG A 263 16.55 -9.65 -17.35
N GLU A 264 17.47 -10.16 -18.16
CA GLU A 264 17.65 -11.59 -18.42
C GLU A 264 17.94 -12.36 -17.14
N GLU A 265 18.85 -11.87 -16.30
CA GLU A 265 19.20 -12.55 -15.05
C GLU A 265 18.05 -12.52 -14.03
N ILE A 266 17.31 -11.41 -13.92
CA ILE A 266 16.13 -11.33 -13.04
C ILE A 266 15.09 -12.39 -13.46
N LEU A 267 14.82 -12.49 -14.77
CA LEU A 267 13.90 -13.49 -15.30
C LEU A 267 14.40 -14.91 -15.08
N ARG A 268 15.72 -15.13 -15.22
CA ARG A 268 16.36 -16.42 -14.93
C ARG A 268 16.17 -16.81 -13.47
N GLN A 269 16.34 -15.89 -12.51
CA GLN A 269 16.14 -16.20 -11.08
C GLN A 269 14.69 -16.61 -10.76
N LEU A 270 13.70 -15.98 -11.40
CA LEU A 270 12.30 -16.41 -11.27
C LEU A 270 12.09 -17.81 -11.89
N GLU A 271 12.74 -18.08 -13.02
CA GLU A 271 12.66 -19.38 -13.69
C GLU A 271 13.29 -20.51 -12.88
N GLU A 272 14.40 -20.28 -12.17
CA GLU A 272 14.96 -21.25 -11.22
C GLU A 272 13.92 -21.66 -10.16
N ILE A 273 13.16 -20.70 -9.61
CA ILE A 273 12.09 -21.00 -8.64
C ILE A 273 10.96 -21.81 -9.31
N ARG A 274 10.55 -21.46 -10.53
CA ARG A 274 9.53 -22.21 -11.30
C ARG A 274 9.95 -23.65 -11.60
N GLN A 275 11.25 -23.91 -11.73
CA GLN A 275 11.82 -25.24 -11.92
C GLN A 275 11.98 -26.01 -10.59
N GLY A 276 11.71 -25.36 -9.45
CA GLY A 276 11.81 -25.96 -8.13
C GLY A 276 13.23 -25.92 -7.55
N HIS A 277 14.14 -25.14 -8.13
CA HIS A 277 15.50 -24.96 -7.61
C HIS A 277 15.51 -24.00 -6.42
N ILE A 278 14.97 -24.47 -5.30
CA ILE A 278 14.90 -23.76 -4.02
C ILE A 278 15.65 -24.62 -3.01
N THR A 279 16.71 -24.10 -2.41
CA THR A 279 17.40 -24.83 -1.35
C THR A 279 16.59 -24.74 -0.04
N GLN A 280 16.78 -25.71 0.84
CA GLN A 280 16.13 -25.69 2.15
C GLN A 280 16.51 -24.43 2.95
N GLU A 281 17.78 -24.00 2.85
CA GLU A 281 18.26 -22.78 3.50
C GLU A 281 17.57 -21.51 2.99
N GLU A 282 17.38 -21.39 1.67
CA GLU A 282 16.64 -20.27 1.07
C GLU A 282 15.19 -20.24 1.57
N LEU A 283 14.54 -21.41 1.64
CA LEU A 283 13.17 -21.53 2.12
C LEU A 283 13.05 -21.17 3.61
N ASP A 284 13.90 -21.75 4.46
CA ASP A 284 13.88 -21.54 5.90
C ASP A 284 14.20 -20.09 6.28
N SER A 285 15.18 -19.49 5.59
CA SER A 285 15.52 -18.08 5.77
C SER A 285 14.36 -17.16 5.40
N ALA A 286 13.70 -17.43 4.27
CA ALA A 286 12.53 -16.66 3.84
C ALA A 286 11.34 -16.83 4.81
N LYS A 287 11.08 -18.05 5.29
CA LYS A 287 10.02 -18.32 6.28
C LYS A 287 10.28 -17.57 7.56
N MET A 288 11.49 -17.68 8.09
CA MET A 288 11.89 -17.01 9.33
C MET A 288 11.73 -15.49 9.20
N SER A 289 12.20 -14.91 8.08
CA SER A 289 12.08 -13.46 7.85
C SER A 289 10.62 -13.01 7.79
N VAL A 290 9.77 -13.72 7.05
CA VAL A 290 8.36 -13.31 6.89
C VAL A 290 7.58 -13.55 8.18
N ALA A 291 7.71 -14.71 8.80
CA ALA A 291 6.98 -15.07 10.02
C ALA A 291 7.39 -14.17 11.20
N ASN A 292 8.68 -13.88 11.38
CA ASN A 292 9.12 -12.94 12.41
C ASN A 292 8.60 -11.53 12.16
N GLY A 293 8.59 -11.07 10.90
CA GLY A 293 8.00 -9.78 10.54
C GLY A 293 6.51 -9.68 10.86
N MET A 294 5.76 -10.80 10.77
CA MET A 294 4.36 -10.84 11.20
C MET A 294 4.22 -10.81 12.72
N ARG A 295 5.12 -11.47 13.46
CA ARG A 295 5.09 -11.48 14.93
C ARG A 295 5.40 -10.13 15.56
N THR A 296 6.12 -9.26 14.87
CA THR A 296 6.40 -7.90 15.34
C THR A 296 5.30 -6.89 14.99
N VAL A 297 4.23 -7.30 14.28
CA VAL A 297 3.14 -6.38 13.88
C VAL A 297 2.46 -5.77 15.09
N GLU A 298 2.29 -6.54 16.17
CA GLU A 298 1.59 -6.09 17.37
C GLU A 298 2.46 -5.25 18.32
N ASP A 299 3.76 -5.11 18.04
CA ASP A 299 4.67 -4.26 18.81
C ASP A 299 4.42 -2.76 18.58
N TYR A 300 3.71 -2.41 17.50
CA TYR A 300 3.36 -1.03 17.15
C TYR A 300 1.90 -0.92 16.73
N LEU A 301 1.16 0.03 17.33
CA LEU A 301 -0.26 0.24 17.07
C LEU A 301 -0.55 0.54 15.60
N GLY A 302 0.28 1.34 14.93
CA GLY A 302 0.07 1.64 13.50
C GLY A 302 0.31 0.42 12.60
N SER A 303 1.20 -0.50 12.97
CA SER A 303 1.40 -1.77 12.24
C SER A 303 0.19 -2.68 12.41
N THR A 304 -0.35 -2.72 13.64
CA THR A 304 -1.58 -3.44 13.97
C THR A 304 -2.77 -2.91 13.17
N GLU A 305 -2.99 -1.59 13.18
CA GLU A 305 -4.01 -0.91 12.38
C GLU A 305 -3.89 -1.27 10.89
N ASN A 306 -2.70 -1.11 10.31
CA ASN A 306 -2.46 -1.43 8.91
C ASN A 306 -2.76 -2.90 8.59
N TRP A 307 -2.37 -3.83 9.45
CA TRP A 307 -2.67 -5.25 9.24
C TRP A 307 -4.17 -5.51 9.18
N TYR A 308 -4.91 -5.09 10.20
CA TYR A 308 -6.35 -5.37 10.30
C TYR A 308 -7.15 -4.63 9.22
N LEU A 309 -6.73 -3.43 8.80
CA LEU A 309 -7.29 -2.75 7.64
C LEU A 309 -7.17 -3.59 6.35
N THR A 310 -6.07 -4.33 6.17
CA THR A 310 -5.95 -5.26 5.03
C THR A 310 -6.87 -6.48 5.13
N GLN A 311 -7.37 -6.80 6.32
CA GLN A 311 -8.27 -7.91 6.57
C GLN A 311 -9.75 -7.52 6.50
N THR A 312 -10.10 -6.23 6.60
CA THR A 312 -11.47 -5.68 6.62
C THR A 312 -12.40 -6.30 5.58
N PHE A 313 -11.92 -6.40 4.33
CA PHE A 313 -12.74 -6.86 3.21
C PHE A 313 -12.59 -8.36 2.94
N ARG A 314 -11.93 -9.09 3.84
CA ARG A 314 -11.81 -10.55 3.73
C ARG A 314 -12.99 -11.25 4.41
N PRO A 315 -13.41 -12.42 3.89
CA PRO A 315 -14.46 -13.21 4.52
C PRO A 315 -14.13 -13.66 5.95
N GLN A 316 -12.84 -13.83 6.25
CA GLN A 316 -12.34 -14.22 7.56
C GLN A 316 -11.15 -13.33 7.91
N ILE A 317 -11.19 -12.75 9.11
CA ILE A 317 -10.08 -11.98 9.67
C ILE A 317 -9.01 -12.96 10.12
N LEU A 318 -7.77 -12.72 9.71
CA LEU A 318 -6.60 -13.45 10.19
C LEU A 318 -5.78 -12.54 11.09
N THR A 319 -5.36 -13.06 12.23
CA THR A 319 -4.36 -12.40 13.08
C THR A 319 -2.96 -12.49 12.44
N PRO A 320 -2.02 -11.59 12.80
CA PRO A 320 -0.64 -11.69 12.33
C PRO A 320 0.00 -13.04 12.67
N GLU A 321 -0.26 -13.58 13.87
CA GLU A 321 0.27 -14.89 14.30
C GLU A 321 -0.34 -16.06 13.53
N GLU A 322 -1.63 -16.02 13.17
CA GLU A 322 -2.23 -17.03 12.30
C GLU A 322 -1.59 -17.01 10.91
N PHE A 323 -1.35 -15.82 10.35
CA PHE A 323 -0.67 -15.71 9.06
C PHE A 323 0.80 -16.15 9.14
N ALA A 324 1.50 -15.85 10.24
CA ALA A 324 2.86 -16.34 10.49
C ALA A 324 2.91 -17.88 10.47
N ARG A 325 1.96 -18.55 11.15
CA ARG A 325 1.84 -20.02 11.13
C ARG A 325 1.52 -20.57 9.74
N GLN A 326 0.68 -19.88 8.97
CA GLN A 326 0.42 -20.26 7.57
C GLN A 326 1.71 -20.20 6.74
N ILE A 327 2.52 -19.16 6.91
CA ILE A 327 3.82 -19.00 6.21
C ILE A 327 4.79 -20.13 6.57
N GLU A 328 4.88 -20.50 7.85
CA GLU A 328 5.76 -21.58 8.31
C GLU A 328 5.38 -22.94 7.71
N GLY A 329 4.09 -23.16 7.46
CA GLY A 329 3.56 -24.36 6.83
C GLY A 329 3.78 -24.48 5.32
N VAL A 330 4.14 -23.39 4.62
CA VAL A 330 4.29 -23.41 3.16
C VAL A 330 5.43 -24.33 2.72
N THR A 331 5.19 -25.13 1.69
CA THR A 331 6.16 -26.08 1.10
C THR A 331 6.94 -25.48 -0.07
N ALA A 332 8.04 -26.12 -0.46
CA ALA A 332 8.82 -25.69 -1.63
C ALA A 332 8.00 -25.81 -2.93
N GLU A 333 7.16 -26.85 -3.02
CA GLU A 333 6.25 -27.09 -4.13
C GLU A 333 5.20 -25.98 -4.25
N GLU A 334 4.62 -25.52 -3.14
CA GLU A 334 3.69 -24.39 -3.16
C GLU A 334 4.37 -23.07 -3.59
N VAL A 335 5.62 -22.84 -3.18
CA VAL A 335 6.43 -21.70 -3.65
C VAL A 335 6.69 -21.81 -5.16
N GLN A 336 7.00 -23.00 -5.66
CA GLN A 336 7.20 -23.27 -7.08
C GLN A 336 5.91 -22.97 -7.87
N GLU A 337 4.75 -23.46 -7.42
CA GLU A 337 3.46 -23.21 -8.08
C GLU A 337 3.08 -21.73 -8.04
N ALA A 338 3.38 -21.02 -6.94
CA ALA A 338 3.20 -19.58 -6.86
C ALA A 338 4.08 -18.82 -7.88
N ALA A 339 5.32 -19.24 -8.09
CA ALA A 339 6.21 -18.65 -9.09
C ALA A 339 5.74 -18.91 -10.53
N LYS A 340 5.13 -20.09 -10.79
CA LYS A 340 4.53 -20.42 -12.10
C LYS A 340 3.31 -19.56 -12.40
N ALA A 341 2.54 -19.19 -11.39
CA ALA A 341 1.37 -18.32 -11.57
C ALA A 341 1.75 -16.89 -11.98
N CYS A 342 2.91 -16.38 -11.57
CA CYS A 342 3.35 -15.02 -11.90
C CYS A 342 3.83 -14.91 -13.35
N VAL A 343 3.08 -14.20 -14.20
CA VAL A 343 3.38 -13.98 -15.61
C VAL A 343 3.74 -12.51 -15.86
N LEU A 344 4.84 -12.26 -16.57
CA LEU A 344 5.30 -10.90 -16.92
C LEU A 344 4.26 -10.22 -17.81
N ASP A 345 3.88 -8.99 -17.47
CA ASP A 345 2.84 -8.26 -18.19
C ASP A 345 3.20 -6.78 -18.43
N ALA A 346 4.18 -6.24 -17.69
CA ALA A 346 4.72 -4.91 -17.94
C ALA A 346 6.23 -4.81 -17.64
N VAL A 347 6.93 -3.96 -18.38
CA VAL A 347 8.30 -3.52 -18.11
C VAL A 347 8.36 -2.01 -18.24
N TYR A 348 8.78 -1.35 -17.16
CA TYR A 348 9.05 0.09 -17.15
C TYR A 348 10.54 0.33 -16.95
N VAL A 349 11.11 1.23 -17.75
CA VAL A 349 12.51 1.67 -17.61
C VAL A 349 12.56 3.20 -17.58
N MET A 350 13.10 3.75 -16.50
CA MET A 350 13.60 5.13 -16.48
C MET A 350 15.08 5.08 -16.82
N LYS A 351 15.46 5.54 -18.02
CA LYS A 351 16.86 5.65 -18.44
C LYS A 351 17.46 6.96 -17.95
N GLY A 352 18.69 6.89 -17.47
CA GLY A 352 19.52 8.08 -17.28
C GLY A 352 19.76 8.76 -18.63
N LEU A 353 19.87 10.08 -18.62
CA LEU A 353 20.41 10.80 -19.75
C LEU A 353 21.89 10.39 -19.87
N GLU A 354 22.24 9.65 -20.92
CA GLU A 354 23.64 9.40 -21.26
C GLU A 354 24.28 10.74 -21.66
N GLU A 355 25.52 11.00 -21.22
CA GLU A 355 26.33 12.14 -21.70
C GLU A 355 26.68 12.02 -23.18
#